data_AF-A0A1R0H7G8-F1
#
_entry.id   AF-A0A1R0H7G8-F1
#
_cell.length_a   1.000
_cell.length_b   1.000
_cell.length_c   1.000
_cell.angle_alpha   90.00
_cell.angle_beta   90.00
_cell.angle_gamma   90.00
#
_symmetry.space_group_name_H-M   'P 1'
#
loop_
_entity.id
_entity.type
_entity.pdbx_description
1 polymer ?
#
loop_
_entity_poly.entity_id
_entity_poly.type
_entity_poly.pdbx_seq_one_letter_code
_entity_poly.pdbx_strand_id
1 'polypeptide(L)'
;MSSENSKHSIHEIGEKLAPLLERRPSAKELEEKHVLLSSKMAPALHNAKHDLEKSKILDSLQNKLNNRPDRDELVQNHIIKE
;
A
#
# COMPACT_ATOMS: atom_id res chain seq x y z
N MET A 1 -19.33 -32.74 -35.88
CA MET A 1 -18.95 -33.14 -34.52
C MET A 1 -17.77 -32.31 -34.02
N SER A 2 -17.92 -30.97 -33.93
CA SER A 2 -16.82 -30.09 -33.49
C SER A 2 -17.28 -28.90 -32.63
N SER A 3 -18.53 -28.91 -32.17
CA SER A 3 -19.14 -27.76 -31.45
C SER A 3 -19.27 -27.97 -29.93
N GLU A 4 -18.82 -29.10 -29.38
CA GLU A 4 -18.99 -29.43 -27.96
C GLU A 4 -17.74 -29.18 -27.10
N ASN A 5 -16.54 -29.12 -27.69
CA ASN A 5 -15.29 -28.86 -26.96
C ASN A 5 -15.19 -27.45 -26.34
N SER A 6 -16.06 -26.51 -26.71
CA SER A 6 -16.05 -25.14 -26.16
C SER A 6 -16.89 -24.97 -24.90
N LYS A 7 -17.87 -25.86 -24.64
CA LYS A 7 -18.81 -25.71 -23.52
C LYS A 7 -18.30 -26.30 -22.21
N HIS A 8 -17.42 -27.32 -22.27
CA HIS A 8 -16.75 -27.89 -21.10
C HIS A 8 -15.82 -26.90 -20.39
N SER A 9 -15.32 -25.88 -21.11
CA SER A 9 -14.36 -24.93 -20.55
C SER A 9 -14.99 -23.93 -19.57
N ILE A 10 -16.18 -23.41 -19.83
CA ILE A 10 -16.78 -22.35 -18.98
C ILE A 10 -17.35 -22.92 -17.67
N HIS A 11 -17.97 -24.10 -17.72
CA HIS A 11 -18.53 -24.76 -16.54
C HIS A 11 -17.43 -25.08 -15.51
N GLU A 12 -16.32 -25.65 -15.97
CA GLU A 12 -15.19 -26.03 -15.12
C GLU A 12 -14.47 -24.81 -14.52
N ILE A 13 -14.42 -23.69 -15.26
CA ILE A 13 -13.94 -22.40 -14.73
C ILE A 13 -14.89 -21.89 -13.63
N GLY A 14 -16.19 -22.03 -13.83
CA GLY A 14 -17.20 -21.65 -12.83
C GLY A 14 -17.07 -22.44 -11.52
N GLU A 15 -16.91 -23.76 -11.61
CA GLU A 15 -16.71 -24.63 -10.43
C GLU A 15 -15.44 -24.26 -9.64
N LYS A 16 -14.36 -23.86 -10.33
CA LYS A 16 -13.13 -23.40 -9.69
C LYS A 16 -13.24 -22.00 -9.09
N LEU A 17 -14.04 -21.12 -9.69
CA LEU A 17 -14.17 -19.72 -9.26
C LEU A 17 -15.10 -19.55 -8.05
N ALA A 18 -16.19 -20.33 -7.98
CA ALA A 18 -17.17 -20.26 -6.89
C ALA A 18 -16.54 -20.23 -5.48
N PRO A 19 -15.67 -21.19 -5.08
CA PRO A 19 -15.07 -21.18 -3.74
C PRO A 19 -14.10 -20.01 -3.50
N LEU A 20 -13.53 -19.42 -4.56
CA LEU A 20 -12.64 -18.25 -4.46
C LEU A 20 -13.43 -16.96 -4.22
N LEU A 21 -14.64 -16.86 -4.77
CA LEU A 21 -15.54 -15.73 -4.54
C LEU A 21 -16.14 -15.76 -3.15
N GLU A 22 -16.47 -16.94 -2.61
CA GLU A 22 -16.96 -17.08 -1.23
C GLU A 22 -15.93 -16.63 -0.19
N ARG A 23 -14.65 -16.90 -0.45
CA ARG A 23 -13.54 -16.52 0.46
C ARG A 23 -12.96 -15.14 0.15
N ARG A 24 -13.56 -14.39 -0.77
CA ARG A 24 -13.04 -13.10 -1.19
C ARG A 24 -13.13 -12.10 -0.01
N PRO A 25 -12.02 -11.48 0.40
CA PRO A 25 -12.05 -10.47 1.45
C PRO A 25 -12.82 -9.22 0.99
N SER A 26 -13.43 -8.54 1.95
CA SER A 26 -14.11 -7.27 1.72
C SER A 26 -13.12 -6.16 1.36
N ALA A 27 -13.59 -5.13 0.68
CA ALA A 27 -12.76 -3.97 0.32
C ALA A 27 -12.13 -3.32 1.56
N LYS A 28 -12.89 -3.22 2.66
CA LYS A 28 -12.41 -2.66 3.93
C LYS A 28 -11.26 -3.48 4.52
N GLU A 29 -11.36 -4.81 4.53
CA GLU A 29 -10.27 -5.67 5.01
C GLU A 29 -9.00 -5.54 4.15
N LEU A 30 -9.16 -5.32 2.84
CA LEU A 30 -8.03 -5.07 1.96
C LEU A 30 -7.39 -3.70 2.22
N GLU A 31 -8.17 -2.69 2.59
CA GLU A 31 -7.64 -1.39 3.02
C GLU A 31 -6.88 -1.47 4.34
N GLU A 32 -7.44 -2.16 5.33
CA GLU A 32 -6.78 -2.37 6.64
C GLU A 32 -5.45 -3.12 6.50
N LYS A 33 -5.38 -4.07 5.55
CA LYS A 33 -4.16 -4.81 5.22
C LYS A 33 -3.22 -4.07 4.27
N HIS A 34 -3.51 -2.82 3.91
CA HIS A 34 -2.74 -2.00 2.97
C HIS A 34 -2.56 -2.64 1.58
N VAL A 35 -3.48 -3.51 1.18
CA VAL A 35 -3.53 -4.10 -0.17
C VAL A 35 -4.29 -3.18 -1.12
N LEU A 36 -5.42 -2.64 -0.67
CA LEU A 36 -6.16 -1.61 -1.39
C LEU A 36 -5.86 -0.25 -0.75
N LEU A 37 -5.56 0.75 -1.57
CA LEU A 37 -5.38 2.11 -1.07
C LEU A 37 -6.75 2.80 -0.95
N SER A 38 -7.08 3.32 0.23
CA SER A 38 -8.35 4.03 0.53
C SER A 38 -8.47 5.42 -0.14
N SER A 39 -7.68 5.68 -1.17
CA SER A 39 -7.59 7.00 -1.80
C SER A 39 -8.72 7.21 -2.82
N LYS A 40 -9.34 8.40 -2.78
CA LYS A 40 -10.32 8.86 -3.79
C LYS A 40 -9.69 9.19 -5.16
N MET A 41 -8.38 9.03 -5.32
CA MET A 41 -7.67 9.30 -6.56
C MET A 41 -7.76 8.13 -7.55
N ALA A 42 -7.60 8.44 -8.84
CA ALA A 42 -7.56 7.43 -9.89
C ALA A 42 -6.44 6.39 -9.66
N PRO A 43 -6.69 5.09 -9.89
CA PRO A 43 -5.69 4.03 -9.68
C PRO A 43 -4.38 4.25 -10.44
N ALA A 44 -4.45 4.83 -11.64
CA ALA A 44 -3.27 5.13 -12.45
C ALA A 44 -2.29 6.13 -11.80
N LEU A 45 -2.76 6.96 -10.86
CA LEU A 45 -1.95 7.99 -10.19
C LEU A 45 -1.38 7.53 -8.84
N HIS A 46 -1.77 6.35 -8.34
CA HIS A 46 -1.36 5.88 -7.01
C HIS A 46 0.17 5.78 -6.89
N ASN A 47 0.83 5.23 -7.91
CA ASN A 47 2.29 5.09 -7.93
C ASN A 47 2.99 6.46 -7.91
N ALA A 48 2.59 7.37 -8.80
CA ALA A 48 3.19 8.70 -8.87
C ALA A 48 3.03 9.48 -7.54
N LYS A 49 1.87 9.34 -6.88
CA LYS A 49 1.64 9.93 -5.57
C LYS A 49 2.54 9.34 -4.49
N HIS A 50 2.66 8.02 -4.46
CA HIS A 50 3.54 7.33 -3.50
C HIS A 50 5.00 7.73 -3.68
N ASP A 51 5.49 7.81 -4.93
CA ASP A 51 6.86 8.22 -5.22
C ASP A 51 7.12 9.67 -4.79
N LEU A 52 6.16 10.57 -5.02
CA LEU A 52 6.22 11.95 -4.56
C LEU A 52 6.24 12.04 -3.02
N GLU A 53 5.36 11.29 -2.33
CA GLU A 53 5.32 11.23 -0.87
C GLU A 53 6.65 10.73 -0.31
N LYS A 54 7.21 9.68 -0.90
CA LYS A 54 8.53 9.16 -0.54
C LYS A 54 9.63 10.21 -0.73
N SER A 55 9.67 10.90 -1.87
CA SER A 55 10.66 11.96 -2.12
C SER A 55 10.57 13.06 -1.06
N LYS A 56 9.36 13.54 -0.77
CA LYS A 56 9.15 14.58 0.26
C LYS A 56 9.64 14.14 1.64
N ILE A 57 9.40 12.88 2.01
CA ILE A 57 9.88 12.33 3.28
C ILE A 57 11.39 12.25 3.30
N LEU A 58 12.03 11.80 2.20
CA LEU A 58 13.48 11.73 2.09
C LEU A 58 14.11 13.12 2.24
N ASP A 59 13.61 14.12 1.53
CA ASP A 59 14.13 15.49 1.60
C ASP A 59 13.96 16.07 3.02
N SER A 60 12.79 15.86 3.63
CA SER A 60 12.51 16.30 5.01
C SER A 60 13.42 15.60 6.02
N LEU A 61 13.63 14.29 5.87
CA LEU A 61 14.51 13.51 6.73
C LEU A 61 15.96 13.96 6.58
N GLN A 62 16.44 14.14 5.36
CA GLN A 62 17.80 14.62 5.10
C GLN A 62 18.04 15.99 5.75
N ASN A 63 17.10 16.92 5.60
CA ASN A 63 17.20 18.23 6.25
C ASN A 63 17.21 18.13 7.79
N LYS A 64 16.40 17.25 8.38
CA LYS A 64 16.39 17.02 9.84
C LYS A 64 17.65 16.35 10.35
N LEU A 65 18.24 15.45 9.57
CA LEU A 65 19.50 14.79 9.94
C LEU A 65 20.68 15.77 9.86
N ASN A 66 20.70 16.64 8.85
CA ASN A 66 21.74 17.67 8.72
C ASN A 66 21.69 18.70 9.87
N ASN A 67 20.50 19.04 10.34
CA ASN A 67 20.30 19.97 11.46
C ASN A 67 20.08 19.23 12.79
N ARG A 68 20.57 17.99 12.93
CA ARG A 68 20.37 17.20 14.14
C ARG A 68 21.18 17.83 15.28
N PRO A 69 20.53 18.28 16.37
CA PRO A 69 21.24 18.89 17.49
C PRO A 69 22.18 17.92 18.17
N ASP A 70 23.28 18.45 18.69
CA ASP A 70 24.22 17.69 19.49
C ASP A 70 23.68 17.44 20.91
N ARG A 71 24.27 16.46 21.60
CA ARG A 71 23.84 16.10 22.96
C ARG A 71 23.89 17.29 23.90
N ASP A 72 24.95 18.08 23.84
CA ASP A 72 25.15 19.21 24.74
C ASP A 72 24.10 20.30 24.51
N GLU A 73 23.71 20.54 23.25
CA GLU A 73 22.60 21.44 22.91
C GLU A 73 21.28 20.94 23.50
N LEU A 74 21.03 19.62 23.46
CA LEU A 74 19.83 19.03 24.06
C LEU A 74 19.81 19.12 25.60
N VAL A 75 20.97 19.02 26.25
CA VAL A 75 21.13 19.24 27.70
C VAL A 75 20.86 20.70 28.05
N GLN A 76 21.44 21.65 27.30
CA GLN A 76 21.22 23.09 27.48
C GLN A 76 19.74 23.48 27.33
N ASN A 77 19.05 22.85 26.38
CA ASN A 77 17.61 23.04 26.17
C ASN A 77 16.73 22.28 27.17
N HIS A 78 17.31 21.62 28.19
CA HIS A 78 16.60 20.84 29.21
C HIS A 78 15.71 19.71 28.65
N ILE A 79 16.03 19.21 27.45
CA ILE A 79 15.29 18.11 26.80
C ILE A 79 15.77 16.76 27.36
N ILE A 80 17.06 16.65 27.65
CA ILE A 80 17.69 15.47 28.27
C ILE A 80 18.49 15.88 29.51
N LYS A 81 18.71 14.93 30.43
CA LYS A 81 19.55 15.14 31.62
C LYS A 81 21.03 14.89 31.28
N GLU A 82 21.91 15.52 32.05
CA GLU A 82 23.36 15.31 32.01
C GLU A 82 23.76 13.85 32.12
#